data_AF-E6WRE9-F1
#
_entry.id   AF-E6WRE9-F1
#
_cell.length_a   1.000
_cell.length_b   1.000
_cell.length_c   1.000
_cell.angle_alpha   90.00
_cell.angle_beta   90.00
_cell.angle_gamma   90.00
#
_symmetry.space_group_name_H-M   'P 1'
#
loop_
_entity.id
_entity.type
_entity.pdbx_description
1 polymer ?
#
loop_
_entity_poly.entity_id
_entity_poly.type
_entity_poly.pdbx_seq_one_letter_code
_entity_poly.pdbx_strand_id
1 'polypeptide(L)'
;MSAASVPLRRANPVPGPLRTALVTGGWTWGVVALATALGLALSLLGNKGKAFEVSSVLAAALTMFWAFLAGGRLVAMAIAGWQLRLPNAVRHALATGLVMLALAVALPAAVLALALDGSFAMAAAILSIGAAIGLFWASMPPWTMLAMIGLSTFIGAIPKSAFTAIAGIVQGPGALAMVAAAILLLCVPCWVLIPRRIGEGSAWTVPVAVQLGRGNPFASTASQNTGVLTPETPVGTGLAQAPDQVMGIALGPGFGRNSLRNVVVSQAPVVGVILLWLFADRTLTTTTKVHMGLVWGPALVISSGMAPLARLLTVFWQPRQGLHELALLPGMPARPVPVLARQLALQVLVRAVPALAMVLAFAVSRGTPVEHCVLLASASLGSLSLLWGWTLVALHTQAGRWSILALSILLALASMALMTAGDVAGPMPRVTAAYAVALVAGVALQFIGIRRMRALPHPWLGN
;
A
#
# COMPACT_ATOMS: atom_id res chain seq x y z
N MET A 1 24.31 37.36 -12.97
CA MET A 1 23.84 36.26 -13.84
C MET A 1 22.32 36.27 -13.86
N SER A 2 21.74 36.25 -15.05
CA SER A 2 20.31 36.44 -15.34
C SER A 2 19.42 35.42 -14.63
N ALA A 3 18.38 35.89 -13.94
CA ALA A 3 17.33 35.06 -13.36
C ALA A 3 16.54 34.40 -14.50
N ALA A 4 16.89 33.15 -14.80
CA ALA A 4 16.11 32.32 -15.71
C ALA A 4 14.69 32.19 -15.12
N SER A 5 13.72 32.81 -15.78
CA SER A 5 12.31 32.69 -15.45
C SER A 5 11.92 31.22 -15.53
N VAL A 6 11.63 30.62 -14.37
CA VAL A 6 11.03 29.29 -14.30
C VAL A 6 9.74 29.36 -15.15
N PRO A 7 9.60 28.55 -16.22
CA PRO A 7 8.40 28.59 -17.02
C PRO A 7 7.23 28.23 -16.11
N LEU A 8 6.34 29.21 -15.90
CA LEU A 8 5.04 29.02 -15.25
C LEU A 8 4.31 27.96 -16.06
N ARG A 9 4.38 26.71 -15.60
CA ARG A 9 3.60 25.60 -16.16
C ARG A 9 2.15 26.07 -16.15
N ARG A 10 1.57 26.28 -17.34
CA ARG A 10 0.17 26.71 -17.49
C ARG A 10 -0.69 25.92 -16.51
N ALA A 11 -1.46 26.62 -15.69
CA ALA A 11 -2.38 25.99 -14.75
C ALA A 11 -3.27 25.04 -15.56
N ASN A 12 -3.21 23.75 -15.23
CA ASN A 12 -4.01 22.76 -15.93
C ASN A 12 -5.48 23.12 -15.64
N PRO A 13 -6.35 23.23 -16.65
CA PRO A 13 -7.72 23.75 -16.47
C PRO A 13 -8.61 22.80 -15.64
N VAL A 14 -8.14 21.57 -15.42
CA VAL A 14 -8.85 20.55 -14.63
C VAL A 14 -8.52 20.75 -13.15
N PRO A 15 -9.53 20.99 -12.29
CA PRO A 15 -9.34 21.10 -10.85
C PRO A 15 -8.55 19.89 -10.31
N GLY A 16 -7.63 20.12 -9.37
CA GLY A 16 -6.82 19.07 -8.73
C GLY A 16 -7.59 17.80 -8.33
N PRO A 17 -8.80 17.91 -7.72
CA PRO A 17 -9.65 16.76 -7.37
C PRO A 17 -10.06 15.94 -8.58
N LEU A 18 -10.51 16.59 -9.65
CA LEU A 18 -10.91 15.98 -10.93
C LEU A 18 -9.71 15.33 -11.62
N ARG A 19 -8.51 15.91 -11.52
CA ARG A 19 -7.29 15.31 -12.06
C ARG A 19 -6.92 14.02 -11.33
N THR A 20 -6.98 14.02 -10.00
CA THR A 20 -6.82 12.78 -9.23
C THR A 20 -7.90 11.79 -9.56
N ALA A 21 -9.16 12.23 -9.67
CA ALA A 21 -10.31 11.38 -9.95
C ALA A 21 -10.24 10.75 -11.36
N LEU A 22 -9.72 11.47 -12.36
CA LEU A 22 -9.45 10.98 -13.71
C LEU A 22 -8.25 10.03 -13.77
N VAL A 23 -7.17 10.33 -13.04
CA VAL A 23 -6.00 9.43 -12.93
C VAL A 23 -6.39 8.15 -12.20
N THR A 24 -7.19 8.23 -11.13
CA THR A 24 -7.76 7.06 -10.44
C THR A 24 -8.86 6.40 -11.27
N GLY A 25 -9.54 7.15 -12.14
CA GLY A 25 -10.51 6.66 -13.12
C GLY A 25 -9.87 5.73 -14.16
N GLY A 26 -8.68 6.08 -14.64
CA GLY A 26 -7.86 5.21 -15.48
C GLY A 26 -7.47 3.90 -14.79
N TRP A 27 -7.25 3.95 -13.46
CA TRP A 27 -7.05 2.74 -12.67
C TRP A 27 -8.31 1.89 -12.57
N THR A 28 -9.50 2.49 -12.41
CA THR A 28 -10.77 1.75 -12.36
C THR A 28 -11.00 0.97 -13.65
N TRP A 29 -10.66 1.54 -14.80
CA TRP A 29 -10.75 0.83 -16.09
C TRP A 29 -9.71 -0.28 -16.24
N GLY A 30 -8.48 -0.07 -15.77
CA GLY A 30 -7.46 -1.13 -15.72
C GLY A 30 -7.87 -2.28 -14.79
N VAL A 31 -8.51 -1.97 -13.67
CA VAL A 31 -9.07 -2.93 -12.71
C VAL A 31 -10.15 -3.79 -13.36
N VAL A 32 -11.09 -3.16 -14.08
CA VAL A 32 -12.14 -3.88 -14.79
C VAL A 32 -11.57 -4.76 -15.89
N ALA A 33 -10.65 -4.23 -16.69
CA ALA A 33 -10.00 -4.97 -17.77
C ALA A 33 -9.25 -6.21 -17.26
N LEU A 34 -8.57 -6.10 -16.11
CA LEU A 34 -7.86 -7.22 -15.51
C LEU A 34 -8.82 -8.27 -14.95
N ALA A 35 -9.87 -7.85 -14.25
CA ALA A 35 -10.89 -8.75 -13.72
C ALA A 35 -11.66 -9.47 -14.84
N THR A 36 -12.04 -8.76 -15.90
CA THR A 36 -12.75 -9.35 -17.05
C THR A 36 -11.85 -10.28 -17.85
N ALA A 37 -10.58 -9.93 -18.07
CA ALA A 37 -9.63 -10.81 -18.75
C ALA A 37 -9.45 -12.14 -18.01
N LEU A 38 -9.35 -12.10 -16.67
CA LEU A 38 -9.25 -13.30 -15.85
C LEU A 38 -10.54 -14.14 -15.91
N GLY A 39 -11.70 -13.50 -15.86
CA GLY A 39 -12.99 -14.16 -16.02
C GLY A 39 -13.16 -14.85 -17.37
N LEU A 40 -12.79 -14.17 -18.45
CA LEU A 40 -12.83 -14.73 -19.79
C LEU A 40 -11.89 -15.92 -19.91
N ALA A 41 -10.67 -15.83 -19.36
CA ALA A 41 -9.74 -16.96 -19.32
C ALA A 41 -10.32 -18.18 -18.58
N LEU A 42 -10.99 -17.98 -17.44
CA LEU A 42 -11.66 -19.05 -16.68
C LEU A 42 -12.90 -19.61 -17.39
N SER A 43 -13.65 -18.76 -18.09
CA SER A 43 -14.80 -19.15 -18.91
C SER A 43 -14.37 -20.03 -20.09
N LEU A 44 -13.27 -19.67 -20.74
CA LEU A 44 -12.65 -20.46 -21.82
C LEU A 44 -12.12 -21.82 -21.34
N LEU A 45 -11.76 -21.94 -20.05
CA LEU A 45 -11.38 -23.20 -19.40
C LEU A 45 -12.59 -24.06 -18.96
N GLY A 46 -13.81 -23.70 -19.38
CA GLY A 46 -15.03 -24.48 -19.15
C GLY A 46 -15.71 -24.26 -17.80
N ASN A 47 -15.28 -23.26 -17.01
CA ASN A 47 -15.75 -23.05 -15.63
C ASN A 47 -16.59 -21.77 -15.48
N LYS A 48 -17.67 -21.66 -16.27
CA LYS A 48 -18.48 -20.44 -16.43
C LYS A 48 -19.04 -19.87 -15.11
N GLY A 49 -19.52 -20.72 -14.19
CA GLY A 49 -20.04 -20.26 -12.89
C GLY A 49 -18.96 -19.63 -12.01
N LYS A 50 -17.78 -20.27 -11.91
CA LYS A 50 -16.64 -19.74 -11.15
C LYS A 50 -16.01 -18.52 -11.81
N ALA A 51 -16.10 -18.39 -13.14
CA ALA A 51 -15.57 -17.26 -13.88
C ALA A 51 -16.22 -15.93 -13.44
N PHE A 52 -17.54 -15.90 -13.30
CA PHE A 52 -18.26 -14.71 -12.82
C PHE A 52 -17.96 -14.40 -11.35
N GLU A 53 -17.95 -15.41 -10.48
CA GLU A 53 -17.65 -15.25 -9.05
C GLU A 53 -16.24 -14.71 -8.81
N VAL A 54 -15.22 -15.36 -9.38
CA VAL A 54 -13.82 -14.95 -9.19
C VAL A 54 -13.58 -13.54 -9.74
N SER A 55 -14.15 -13.21 -10.89
CA SER A 55 -13.98 -11.90 -11.51
C SER A 55 -14.70 -10.79 -10.74
N SER A 56 -15.91 -11.05 -10.25
CA SER A 56 -16.67 -10.09 -9.45
C SER A 56 -16.03 -9.85 -8.07
N VAL A 57 -15.50 -10.89 -7.42
CA VAL A 57 -14.75 -10.76 -6.17
C VAL A 57 -13.44 -9.99 -6.37
N LEU A 58 -12.68 -10.30 -7.43
CA LEU A 58 -11.45 -9.58 -7.76
C LEU A 58 -11.75 -8.11 -8.07
N ALA A 59 -12.78 -7.83 -8.87
CA ALA A 59 -13.21 -6.48 -9.15
C ALA A 59 -13.65 -5.75 -7.88
N ALA A 60 -14.37 -6.40 -6.95
CA ALA A 60 -14.75 -5.80 -5.68
C ALA A 60 -13.56 -5.52 -4.76
N ALA A 61 -12.54 -6.39 -4.71
CA ALA A 61 -11.31 -6.14 -3.96
C ALA A 61 -10.55 -4.92 -4.51
N LEU A 62 -10.52 -4.76 -5.82
CA LEU A 62 -9.89 -3.62 -6.47
C LEU A 62 -10.73 -2.33 -6.33
N THR A 63 -12.06 -2.43 -6.40
CA THR A 63 -12.99 -1.32 -6.11
C THR A 63 -12.91 -0.88 -4.65
N MET A 64 -12.70 -1.81 -3.71
CA MET A 64 -12.39 -1.52 -2.31
C MET A 64 -11.12 -0.66 -2.19
N PHE A 65 -10.04 -1.05 -2.84
CA PHE A 65 -8.80 -0.27 -2.83
C PHE A 65 -8.98 1.12 -3.44
N TRP A 66 -9.71 1.21 -4.55
CA TRP A 66 -10.05 2.48 -5.17
C TRP A 66 -10.88 3.37 -4.24
N ALA A 67 -11.92 2.83 -3.60
CA ALA A 67 -12.79 3.57 -2.69
C ALA A 67 -12.04 4.05 -1.45
N PHE A 68 -11.08 3.26 -0.96
CA PHE A 68 -10.19 3.65 0.11
C PHE A 68 -9.36 4.90 -0.24
N LEU A 69 -8.74 4.93 -1.43
CA LEU A 69 -7.87 6.03 -1.85
C LEU A 69 -8.63 7.25 -2.38
N ALA A 70 -9.46 7.05 -3.39
CA ALA A 70 -10.18 8.13 -4.08
C ALA A 70 -11.39 8.60 -3.25
N GLY A 71 -12.16 7.66 -2.72
CA GLY A 71 -13.30 7.94 -1.84
C GLY A 71 -12.85 8.62 -0.54
N GLY A 72 -11.78 8.12 0.09
CA GLY A 72 -11.18 8.76 1.28
C GLY A 72 -10.78 10.22 1.04
N ARG A 73 -10.22 10.56 -0.14
CA ARG A 73 -9.90 11.94 -0.51
C ARG A 73 -11.12 12.82 -0.71
N LEU A 74 -12.16 12.31 -1.36
CA LEU A 74 -13.42 13.05 -1.57
C LEU A 74 -14.11 13.34 -0.24
N VAL A 75 -14.14 12.37 0.68
CA VAL A 75 -14.63 12.55 2.05
C VAL A 75 -13.81 13.64 2.77
N ALA A 76 -12.48 13.61 2.64
CA ALA A 76 -11.63 14.63 3.26
C ALA A 76 -11.89 16.04 2.71
N MET A 77 -12.10 16.18 1.40
CA MET A 77 -12.48 17.45 0.78
C MET A 77 -13.85 17.93 1.23
N ALA A 78 -14.83 17.03 1.36
CA ALA A 78 -16.14 17.37 1.89
C ALA A 78 -16.07 17.84 3.35
N ILE A 79 -15.29 17.15 4.18
CA ILE A 79 -15.07 17.53 5.59
C ILE A 79 -14.36 18.88 5.69
N ALA A 80 -13.28 19.09 4.94
CA ALA A 80 -12.55 20.37 4.93
C ALA A 80 -13.44 21.52 4.43
N GLY A 81 -14.22 21.29 3.36
CA GLY A 81 -15.19 22.25 2.85
C GLY A 81 -16.27 22.58 3.88
N TRP A 82 -16.73 21.60 4.66
CA TRP A 82 -17.72 21.82 5.72
C TRP A 82 -17.15 22.64 6.88
N GLN A 83 -15.91 22.34 7.31
CA GLN A 83 -15.22 23.09 8.36
C GLN A 83 -14.98 24.55 7.98
N LEU A 84 -14.54 24.78 6.74
CA LEU A 84 -14.30 26.12 6.21
C LEU A 84 -15.60 26.85 5.81
N ARG A 85 -16.77 26.23 6.04
CA ARG A 85 -18.09 26.75 5.66
C ARG A 85 -18.17 27.13 4.17
N LEU A 86 -17.60 26.29 3.31
CA LEU A 86 -17.58 26.43 1.85
C LEU A 86 -18.63 25.48 1.22
N PRO A 87 -19.92 25.86 1.17
CA PRO A 87 -21.00 24.98 0.72
C PRO A 87 -20.81 24.51 -0.73
N ASN A 88 -20.22 25.36 -1.58
CA ASN A 88 -19.94 25.01 -2.97
C ASN A 88 -18.89 23.90 -3.07
N ALA A 89 -17.84 23.92 -2.24
CA ALA A 89 -16.82 22.88 -2.24
C ALA A 89 -17.38 21.51 -1.81
N VAL A 90 -18.28 21.51 -0.82
CA VAL A 90 -19.00 20.30 -0.38
C VAL A 90 -19.89 19.74 -1.48
N ARG A 91 -20.68 20.60 -2.14
CA ARG A 91 -21.54 20.18 -3.27
C ARG A 91 -20.72 19.58 -4.42
N HIS A 92 -19.59 20.18 -4.76
CA HIS A 92 -18.70 19.67 -5.81
C HIS A 92 -18.08 18.32 -5.42
N ALA A 93 -17.65 18.15 -4.16
CA ALA A 93 -17.12 16.87 -3.68
C ALA A 93 -18.16 15.75 -3.72
N LEU A 94 -19.40 16.03 -3.31
CA LEU A 94 -20.52 15.07 -3.38
C LEU A 94 -20.89 14.72 -4.82
N ALA A 95 -21.01 15.72 -5.70
CA ALA A 95 -21.30 15.49 -7.11
C ALA A 95 -20.21 14.64 -7.78
N THR A 96 -18.93 14.93 -7.49
CA THR A 96 -17.80 14.13 -7.96
C THR A 96 -17.86 12.71 -7.41
N GLY A 97 -18.22 12.53 -6.13
CA GLY A 97 -18.41 11.22 -5.52
C GLY A 97 -19.49 10.37 -6.20
N LEU A 98 -20.63 10.99 -6.56
CA LEU A 98 -21.71 10.30 -7.29
C LEU A 98 -21.26 9.85 -8.69
N VAL A 99 -20.61 10.73 -9.44
CA VAL A 99 -20.07 10.38 -10.76
C VAL A 99 -19.06 9.24 -10.64
N MET A 100 -18.22 9.27 -9.61
CA MET A 100 -17.21 8.24 -9.40
C MET A 100 -17.80 6.90 -8.95
N LEU A 101 -18.88 6.90 -8.17
CA LEU A 101 -19.65 5.69 -7.86
C LEU A 101 -20.23 5.06 -9.12
N ALA A 102 -20.78 5.87 -10.04
CA ALA A 102 -21.25 5.37 -11.32
C ALA A 102 -20.12 4.73 -12.14
N LEU A 103 -18.93 5.36 -12.18
CA LEU A 103 -17.77 4.85 -12.91
C LEU A 103 -17.08 3.65 -12.24
N ALA A 104 -17.15 3.51 -10.92
CA ALA A 104 -16.43 2.46 -10.16
C ALA A 104 -17.30 1.26 -9.77
N VAL A 105 -18.62 1.39 -9.83
CA VAL A 105 -19.57 0.32 -9.45
C VAL A 105 -20.50 0.01 -10.60
N ALA A 106 -21.30 0.97 -11.08
CA ALA A 106 -22.36 0.70 -12.05
C ALA A 106 -21.81 0.27 -13.41
N LEU A 107 -20.84 1.01 -13.95
CA LEU A 107 -20.25 0.73 -15.26
C LEU A 107 -19.43 -0.58 -15.27
N PRO A 108 -18.56 -0.86 -14.27
CA PRO A 108 -17.93 -2.17 -14.10
C PRO A 108 -18.91 -3.33 -13.97
N ALA A 109 -20.01 -3.15 -13.22
CA ALA A 109 -21.04 -4.17 -13.08
C ALA A 109 -21.70 -4.51 -14.43
N ALA A 110 -21.97 -3.50 -15.25
CA ALA A 110 -22.50 -3.68 -16.60
C ALA A 110 -21.51 -4.45 -17.49
N VAL A 111 -20.23 -4.09 -17.46
CA VAL A 111 -19.20 -4.80 -18.25
C VAL A 111 -19.07 -6.26 -17.81
N LEU A 112 -19.02 -6.54 -16.51
CA LEU A 112 -18.93 -7.91 -15.99
C LEU A 112 -20.17 -8.74 -16.31
N ALA A 113 -21.36 -8.15 -16.22
CA ALA A 113 -22.62 -8.80 -16.58
C ALA A 113 -22.67 -9.18 -18.07
N LEU A 114 -22.26 -8.25 -18.94
CA LEU A 114 -22.26 -8.44 -20.40
C LEU A 114 -21.15 -9.41 -20.87
N ALA A 115 -19.98 -9.38 -20.24
CA ALA A 115 -18.82 -10.18 -20.68
C ALA A 115 -18.87 -11.65 -20.22
N LEU A 116 -19.61 -11.94 -19.13
CA LEU A 116 -19.58 -13.25 -18.46
C LEU A 116 -20.98 -13.86 -18.28
N ASP A 117 -21.99 -13.38 -19.03
CA ASP A 117 -23.40 -13.80 -18.94
C ASP A 117 -23.96 -13.81 -17.50
N GLY A 118 -23.56 -12.81 -16.71
CA GLY A 118 -23.88 -12.71 -15.28
C GLY A 118 -24.98 -11.71 -14.94
N SER A 119 -25.54 -11.79 -13.73
CA SER A 119 -26.55 -10.82 -13.25
C SER A 119 -25.92 -9.47 -12.91
N PHE A 120 -26.37 -8.40 -13.57
CA PHE A 120 -25.99 -7.02 -13.26
C PHE A 120 -26.24 -6.66 -11.80
N ALA A 121 -27.41 -7.02 -11.27
CA ALA A 121 -27.79 -6.71 -9.89
C ALA A 121 -26.83 -7.35 -8.88
N MET A 122 -26.36 -8.57 -9.16
CA MET A 122 -25.39 -9.27 -8.32
C MET A 122 -24.01 -8.60 -8.40
N ALA A 123 -23.50 -8.33 -9.60
CA ALA A 123 -22.21 -7.65 -9.78
C ALA A 123 -22.19 -6.27 -9.11
N ALA A 124 -23.26 -5.48 -9.29
CA ALA A 124 -23.40 -4.17 -8.67
C ALA A 124 -23.43 -4.25 -7.14
N ALA A 125 -24.13 -5.24 -6.57
CA ALA A 125 -24.19 -5.43 -5.12
C ALA A 125 -22.81 -5.82 -4.54
N ILE A 126 -22.10 -6.74 -5.19
CA ILE A 126 -20.75 -7.18 -4.79
C ILE A 126 -19.75 -6.01 -4.85
N LEU A 127 -19.77 -5.24 -5.93
CA LEU A 127 -18.93 -4.05 -6.08
C LEU A 127 -19.29 -2.94 -5.09
N SER A 128 -20.58 -2.76 -4.78
CA SER A 128 -21.05 -1.81 -3.77
C SER A 128 -20.55 -2.16 -2.38
N ILE A 129 -20.52 -3.46 -2.03
CA ILE A 129 -19.92 -3.93 -0.78
C ILE A 129 -18.43 -3.60 -0.77
N GLY A 130 -17.69 -3.93 -1.85
CA GLY A 130 -16.27 -3.59 -1.97
C GLY A 130 -16.03 -2.09 -1.74
N ALA A 131 -16.79 -1.23 -2.42
CA ALA A 131 -16.71 0.22 -2.26
C ALA A 131 -17.03 0.68 -0.84
N ALA A 132 -18.09 0.15 -0.22
CA ALA A 132 -18.50 0.47 1.14
C ALA A 132 -17.41 0.08 2.16
N ILE A 133 -16.85 -1.12 2.03
CA ILE A 133 -15.75 -1.61 2.87
C ILE A 133 -14.52 -0.70 2.71
N GLY A 134 -14.13 -0.38 1.47
CA GLY A 134 -12.98 0.49 1.21
C GLY A 134 -13.14 1.86 1.86
N LEU A 135 -14.33 2.44 1.75
CA LEU A 135 -14.66 3.72 2.36
C LEU A 135 -14.71 3.63 3.90
N PHE A 136 -15.26 2.55 4.45
CA PHE A 136 -15.29 2.28 5.89
C PHE A 136 -13.88 2.23 6.48
N TRP A 137 -12.95 1.50 5.83
CA TRP A 137 -11.55 1.48 6.22
C TRP A 137 -10.89 2.86 6.18
N ALA A 138 -11.16 3.65 5.13
CA ALA A 138 -10.64 5.01 5.04
C ALA A 138 -11.21 5.93 6.15
N SER A 139 -12.42 5.65 6.62
CA SER A 139 -13.14 6.45 7.60
C SER A 139 -12.67 6.22 9.04
N MET A 140 -11.83 5.23 9.27
CA MET A 140 -11.37 4.80 10.58
C MET A 140 -9.91 5.17 10.87
N PRO A 141 -9.53 5.36 12.15
CA PRO A 141 -8.13 5.45 12.57
C PRO A 141 -7.35 4.15 12.31
N PRO A 142 -6.05 4.21 11.94
CA PRO A 142 -5.25 3.00 11.73
C PRO A 142 -5.25 1.99 12.89
N TRP A 143 -5.32 2.43 14.15
CA TRP A 143 -5.34 1.50 15.29
C TRP A 143 -6.64 0.69 15.37
N THR A 144 -7.79 1.30 15.06
CA THR A 144 -9.06 0.54 15.02
C THR A 144 -9.06 -0.42 13.85
N MET A 145 -8.30 -0.12 12.79
CA MET A 145 -8.17 -1.07 11.68
C MET A 145 -7.50 -2.36 12.16
N LEU A 146 -6.39 -2.23 12.88
CA LEU A 146 -5.69 -3.37 13.46
C LEU A 146 -6.57 -4.14 14.45
N ALA A 147 -7.34 -3.43 15.28
CA ALA A 147 -8.29 -4.06 16.20
C ALA A 147 -9.40 -4.83 15.47
N MET A 148 -9.93 -4.28 14.37
CA MET A 148 -10.99 -4.91 13.58
C MET A 148 -10.47 -6.09 12.76
N ILE A 149 -9.27 -5.98 12.21
CA ILE A 149 -8.55 -7.09 11.61
C ILE A 149 -8.34 -8.17 12.68
N GLY A 150 -7.91 -7.83 13.89
CA GLY A 150 -7.86 -8.75 15.03
C GLY A 150 -9.22 -9.39 15.34
N LEU A 151 -10.30 -8.61 15.40
CA LEU A 151 -11.65 -9.12 15.65
C LEU A 151 -12.14 -10.06 14.54
N SER A 152 -11.75 -9.81 13.28
CA SER A 152 -12.16 -10.67 12.17
C SER A 152 -11.59 -12.08 12.27
N THR A 153 -10.48 -12.29 13.00
CA THR A 153 -9.98 -13.65 13.28
C THR A 153 -10.90 -14.47 14.20
N PHE A 154 -11.74 -13.79 15.00
CA PHE A 154 -12.77 -14.45 15.81
C PHE A 154 -14.00 -14.86 14.98
N ILE A 155 -14.13 -14.39 13.74
CA ILE A 155 -15.17 -14.90 12.82
C ILE A 155 -14.96 -16.39 12.56
N GLY A 156 -13.71 -16.87 12.55
CA GLY A 156 -13.42 -18.30 12.45
C GLY A 156 -13.87 -19.12 13.67
N ALA A 157 -14.12 -18.49 14.83
CA ALA A 157 -14.69 -19.16 16.00
C ALA A 157 -16.22 -19.25 15.95
N ILE A 158 -16.87 -18.62 14.96
CA ILE A 158 -18.31 -18.76 14.74
C ILE A 158 -18.58 -20.17 14.24
N PRO A 159 -19.53 -20.92 14.85
CA PRO A 159 -19.90 -22.25 14.39
C PRO A 159 -20.23 -22.25 12.89
N LYS A 160 -19.76 -23.25 12.14
CA LYS A 160 -20.02 -23.37 10.70
C LYS A 160 -21.52 -23.30 10.39
N SER A 161 -22.38 -23.84 11.25
CA SER A 161 -23.84 -23.78 11.14
C SER A 161 -24.38 -22.35 11.19
N ALA A 162 -23.84 -21.50 12.07
CA ALA A 162 -24.19 -20.09 12.16
C ALA A 162 -23.66 -19.31 10.95
N PHE A 163 -22.43 -19.61 10.49
CA PHE A 163 -21.89 -19.00 9.27
C PHE A 163 -22.70 -19.38 8.03
N THR A 164 -23.10 -20.64 7.87
CA THR A 164 -23.95 -21.09 6.75
C THR A 164 -25.37 -20.51 6.83
N ALA A 165 -25.91 -20.31 8.03
CA ALA A 165 -27.20 -19.63 8.20
C ALA A 165 -27.12 -18.15 7.78
N ILE A 166 -26.07 -17.45 8.19
CA ILE A 166 -25.81 -16.06 7.79
C ILE A 166 -25.55 -15.99 6.27
N ALA A 167 -24.72 -16.88 5.73
CA ALA A 167 -24.46 -16.96 4.29
C ALA A 167 -25.71 -17.28 3.49
N GLY A 168 -26.61 -18.12 4.03
CA GLY A 168 -27.93 -18.43 3.46
C GLY A 168 -28.88 -17.23 3.41
N ILE A 169 -28.82 -16.35 4.40
CA ILE A 169 -29.58 -15.08 4.42
C ILE A 169 -29.00 -14.08 3.40
N VAL A 170 -27.69 -14.15 3.14
CA VAL A 170 -26.94 -13.21 2.27
C VAL A 170 -26.65 -13.84 0.89
N GLN A 171 -27.64 -14.50 0.28
CA GLN A 171 -27.49 -15.04 -1.09
C GLN A 171 -28.08 -14.14 -2.18
N GLY A 172 -28.93 -13.19 -1.80
CA GLY A 172 -29.62 -12.29 -2.75
C GLY A 172 -28.89 -10.97 -2.98
N PRO A 173 -29.00 -10.37 -4.18
CA PRO A 173 -28.45 -9.04 -4.46
C PRO A 173 -29.02 -7.96 -3.54
N GLY A 174 -30.29 -8.07 -3.14
CA GLY A 174 -30.92 -7.16 -2.18
C GLY A 174 -30.31 -7.24 -0.77
N ALA A 175 -30.00 -8.45 -0.29
CA ALA A 175 -29.35 -8.64 1.00
C ALA A 175 -27.93 -8.06 1.00
N LEU A 176 -27.16 -8.30 -0.07
CA LEU A 176 -25.84 -7.71 -0.27
C LEU A 176 -25.89 -6.18 -0.33
N ALA A 177 -26.89 -5.61 -1.00
CA ALA A 177 -27.10 -4.16 -1.04
C ALA A 177 -27.44 -3.58 0.35
N MET A 178 -28.25 -4.28 1.16
CA MET A 178 -28.52 -3.87 2.54
C MET A 178 -27.25 -3.91 3.41
N VAL A 179 -26.39 -4.92 3.23
CA VAL A 179 -25.09 -4.99 3.91
C VAL A 179 -24.21 -3.80 3.52
N ALA A 180 -24.12 -3.48 2.22
CA ALA A 180 -23.38 -2.31 1.77
C ALA A 180 -23.92 -1.01 2.39
N ALA A 181 -25.25 -0.84 2.43
CA ALA A 181 -25.91 0.30 3.05
C ALA A 181 -25.61 0.39 4.56
N ALA A 182 -25.66 -0.73 5.27
CA ALA A 182 -25.32 -0.80 6.70
C ALA A 182 -23.87 -0.39 6.96
N ILE A 183 -22.93 -0.85 6.13
CA ILE A 183 -21.50 -0.46 6.24
C ILE A 183 -21.33 1.05 6.00
N LEU A 184 -22.02 1.62 5.00
CA LEU A 184 -21.99 3.06 4.75
C LEU A 184 -22.60 3.87 5.90
N LEU A 185 -23.69 3.39 6.52
CA LEU A 185 -24.28 4.02 7.70
C LEU A 185 -23.32 4.02 8.89
N LEU A 186 -22.52 2.96 9.07
CA LEU A 186 -21.47 2.92 10.10
C LEU A 186 -20.34 3.93 9.84
N CYS A 187 -20.16 4.42 8.61
CA CYS A 187 -19.17 5.46 8.30
C CYS A 187 -19.62 6.86 8.75
N VAL A 188 -20.93 7.12 8.78
CA VAL A 188 -21.52 8.42 9.13
C VAL A 188 -21.07 8.93 10.51
N PRO A 189 -21.15 8.15 11.62
CA PRO A 189 -20.69 8.64 12.91
C PRO A 189 -19.19 8.94 12.92
N CYS A 190 -18.38 8.17 12.16
CA CYS A 190 -16.96 8.50 11.99
C CYS A 190 -16.81 9.88 11.35
N TRP A 191 -17.51 10.17 10.26
CA TRP A 191 -17.43 11.48 9.56
C TRP A 191 -17.94 12.66 10.37
N VAL A 192 -18.96 12.47 11.20
CA VAL A 192 -19.51 13.53 12.06
C VAL A 192 -18.57 13.87 13.22
N LEU A 193 -17.85 12.88 13.75
CA LEU A 193 -16.93 13.05 14.88
C LEU A 193 -15.54 13.53 14.46
N ILE A 194 -15.16 13.28 13.20
CA ILE A 194 -13.86 13.67 12.63
C ILE A 194 -13.54 15.16 12.71
N PRO A 195 -14.44 16.09 12.31
CA PRO A 195 -14.18 17.52 12.32
C PRO A 195 -13.80 18.07 13.71
N ARG A 196 -14.21 17.39 14.78
CA ARG A 196 -13.97 17.80 16.17
C ARG A 196 -12.59 17.40 16.71
N ARG A 197 -11.85 16.54 16.01
CA ARG A 197 -10.57 15.93 16.48
C ARG A 197 -9.32 16.38 15.70
N ILE A 198 -9.47 17.34 14.80
CA ILE A 198 -8.45 17.73 13.81
C ILE A 198 -7.23 18.45 14.43
N GLY A 199 -7.33 18.94 15.68
CA GLY A 199 -6.30 19.76 16.32
C GLY A 199 -5.19 19.03 17.10
N GLU A 200 -5.43 17.82 17.62
CA GLU A 200 -4.56 17.28 18.71
C GLU A 200 -4.18 15.79 18.55
N GLY A 201 -4.60 15.13 17.48
CA GLY A 201 -4.42 13.68 17.33
C GLY A 201 -3.14 13.27 16.61
N SER A 202 -2.40 12.32 17.19
CA SER A 202 -1.34 11.57 16.49
C SER A 202 -1.86 10.94 15.18
N ALA A 203 -0.96 10.68 14.21
CA ALA A 203 -1.30 10.01 12.94
C ALA A 203 -1.96 8.62 13.12
N TRP A 204 -1.85 8.00 14.30
CA TRP A 204 -2.54 6.75 14.60
C TRP A 204 -4.00 6.96 14.98
N THR A 205 -4.35 8.11 15.54
CA THR A 205 -5.69 8.43 16.07
C THR A 205 -6.59 9.19 15.10
N VAL A 206 -6.01 9.81 14.07
CA VAL A 206 -6.75 10.51 13.02
C VAL A 206 -7.15 9.52 11.92
N PRO A 207 -8.40 9.51 11.44
CA PRO A 207 -8.81 8.60 10.38
C PRO A 207 -8.11 8.85 9.06
N VAL A 208 -7.91 7.76 8.30
CA VAL A 208 -7.06 7.74 7.11
C VAL A 208 -7.53 8.71 6.03
N ALA A 209 -8.83 8.89 5.84
CA ALA A 209 -9.43 9.84 4.90
C ALA A 209 -8.88 11.26 5.12
N VAL A 210 -8.85 11.73 6.38
CA VAL A 210 -8.31 13.05 6.72
C VAL A 210 -6.81 13.15 6.42
N GLN A 211 -6.06 12.06 6.66
CA GLN A 211 -4.64 12.01 6.31
C GLN A 211 -4.42 12.10 4.80
N LEU A 212 -5.25 11.42 4.01
CA LEU A 212 -5.22 11.45 2.54
C LEU A 212 -5.58 12.82 1.95
N GLY A 213 -6.39 13.61 2.67
CA GLY A 213 -6.78 14.98 2.30
C GLY A 213 -5.75 16.06 2.66
N ARG A 214 -4.95 15.86 3.71
CA ARG A 214 -3.91 16.81 4.16
C ARG A 214 -2.65 16.83 3.27
N GLY A 215 -2.60 16.01 2.22
CA GLY A 215 -1.43 15.84 1.36
C GLY A 215 -1.03 14.37 1.25
N ASN A 216 0.16 14.09 0.72
CA ASN A 216 0.63 12.72 0.56
C ASN A 216 0.69 12.05 1.95
N PRO A 217 0.03 10.90 2.19
CA PRO A 217 -0.03 10.26 3.52
C PRO A 217 1.35 9.92 4.09
N PHE A 218 2.38 9.90 3.24
CA PHE A 218 3.77 9.65 3.60
C PHE A 218 4.60 10.92 3.87
N ALA A 219 4.04 12.12 3.66
CA ALA A 219 4.74 13.41 3.85
C ALA A 219 4.24 14.18 5.09
N SER A 220 2.97 14.05 5.45
CA SER A 220 2.38 14.69 6.65
C SER A 220 2.75 13.99 7.97
N THR A 221 3.41 12.84 7.91
CA THR A 221 3.95 12.12 9.08
C THR A 221 5.15 12.84 9.72
N ALA A 222 5.68 13.89 9.10
CA ALA A 222 6.91 14.57 9.52
C ALA A 222 6.74 15.68 10.56
N SER A 223 5.59 16.35 10.67
CA SER A 223 5.48 17.56 11.52
C SER A 223 4.57 17.44 12.74
N GLN A 224 3.84 16.33 12.94
CA GLN A 224 2.77 16.27 13.96
C GLN A 224 2.72 14.99 14.80
N ASN A 225 3.86 14.33 15.07
CA ASN A 225 3.85 13.12 15.89
C ASN A 225 4.73 13.28 17.14
N THR A 226 4.10 13.71 18.23
CA THR A 226 4.58 13.61 19.62
C THR A 226 3.97 12.36 20.25
N GLY A 227 4.74 11.27 20.40
CA GLY A 227 4.24 10.05 21.05
C GLY A 227 5.34 9.04 21.37
N VAL A 228 5.07 8.12 22.32
CA VAL A 228 6.02 7.11 22.83
C VAL A 228 6.50 6.12 21.74
N LEU A 229 5.76 6.00 20.62
CA LEU A 229 6.08 5.16 19.47
C LEU A 229 6.68 5.95 18.29
N THR A 230 7.23 7.14 18.51
CA THR A 230 7.82 7.92 17.42
C THR A 230 9.32 7.66 17.30
N PRO A 231 9.83 7.52 16.05
CA PRO A 231 11.26 7.51 15.83
C PRO A 231 11.87 8.83 16.27
N GLU A 232 12.92 8.79 17.09
CA GLU A 232 13.63 10.00 17.49
C GLU A 232 14.22 10.70 16.26
N THR A 233 13.70 11.88 15.92
CA THR A 233 14.33 12.82 14.98
C THR A 233 15.20 13.77 15.78
N PRO A 234 16.54 13.63 15.77
CA PRO A 234 17.39 14.52 16.53
C PRO A 234 17.40 15.90 15.86
N VAL A 235 16.91 16.91 16.59
CA VAL A 235 17.18 18.32 16.32
C VAL A 235 18.14 18.76 17.42
N GLY A 236 19.42 19.00 17.09
CA GLY A 236 20.43 19.27 18.13
C GLY A 236 21.76 19.79 17.61
N THR A 237 22.58 20.30 18.53
CA THR A 237 23.95 20.78 18.32
C THR A 237 24.89 19.61 18.00
N GLY A 238 25.74 19.75 16.97
CA GLY A 238 26.68 18.72 16.53
C GLY A 238 26.37 18.01 15.20
N LEU A 239 25.32 18.44 14.47
CA LEU A 239 24.98 17.91 13.13
C LEU A 239 26.16 17.96 12.13
N ALA A 240 27.03 18.98 12.25
CA ALA A 240 28.25 19.10 11.47
C ALA A 240 29.23 17.92 11.64
N GLN A 241 29.21 17.23 12.78
CA GLN A 241 30.10 16.12 13.10
C GLN A 241 29.51 14.75 12.70
N ALA A 242 28.24 14.70 12.28
CA ALA A 242 27.53 13.46 11.96
C ALA A 242 26.79 13.55 10.60
N PRO A 243 27.52 13.66 9.47
CA PRO A 243 26.95 13.92 8.14
C PRO A 243 25.99 12.82 7.66
N ASP A 244 26.18 11.59 8.12
CA ASP A 244 25.29 10.45 7.87
C ASP A 244 23.91 10.65 8.53
N GLN A 245 23.86 11.29 9.71
CA GLN A 245 22.61 11.61 10.41
C GLN A 245 21.89 12.79 9.76
N VAL A 246 22.64 13.78 9.28
CA VAL A 246 22.11 14.93 8.51
C VAL A 246 21.40 14.45 7.25
N MET A 247 22.02 13.53 6.50
CA MET A 247 21.39 12.93 5.32
C MET A 247 20.11 12.16 5.70
N GLY A 248 20.13 11.40 6.80
CA GLY A 248 18.95 10.70 7.32
C GLY A 248 17.79 11.63 7.68
N ILE A 249 18.09 12.78 8.29
CA ILE A 249 17.11 13.83 8.60
C ILE A 249 16.57 14.45 7.31
N ALA A 250 17.42 14.78 6.34
CA ALA A 250 17.03 15.38 5.06
C ALA A 250 16.08 14.48 4.24
N LEU A 251 16.21 13.16 4.36
CA LEU A 251 15.32 12.19 3.74
C LEU A 251 13.95 12.08 4.44
N GLY A 252 13.86 12.58 5.68
CA GLY A 252 12.66 12.66 6.48
C GLY A 252 12.40 11.42 7.35
N PRO A 253 11.18 11.31 7.92
CA PRO A 253 10.82 10.26 8.85
C PRO A 253 11.04 8.86 8.26
N GLY A 254 11.68 7.97 9.02
CA GLY A 254 12.00 6.62 8.59
C GLY A 254 13.41 6.40 8.05
N PHE A 255 14.20 7.47 7.89
CA PHE A 255 15.65 7.45 7.64
C PHE A 255 16.49 7.99 8.82
N GLY A 256 15.84 8.36 9.95
CA GLY A 256 16.47 8.88 11.17
C GLY A 256 17.37 7.87 11.89
N ARG A 257 17.79 8.18 13.13
CA ARG A 257 18.72 7.33 13.90
C ARG A 257 18.25 5.88 13.95
N ASN A 258 19.13 4.94 13.60
CA ASN A 258 18.93 3.50 13.77
C ASN A 258 19.09 3.13 15.25
N SER A 259 18.15 3.55 16.10
CA SER A 259 18.07 3.09 17.49
C SER A 259 17.29 1.79 17.56
N LEU A 260 17.61 0.92 18.53
CA LEU A 260 16.86 -0.31 18.79
C LEU A 260 15.36 -0.04 18.96
N ARG A 261 15.00 1.06 19.65
CA ARG A 261 13.62 1.53 19.79
C ARG A 261 12.94 1.76 18.45
N ASN A 262 13.61 2.44 17.51
CA ASN A 262 13.05 2.72 16.18
C ASN A 262 12.87 1.44 15.36
N VAL A 263 13.81 0.49 15.50
CA VAL A 263 13.67 -0.84 14.86
C VAL A 263 12.45 -1.57 15.41
N VAL A 264 12.32 -1.69 16.73
CA VAL A 264 11.18 -2.38 17.37
C VAL A 264 9.84 -1.76 16.97
N VAL A 265 9.73 -0.43 17.03
CA VAL A 265 8.53 0.29 16.62
C VAL A 265 8.20 0.05 15.14
N SER A 266 9.21 0.05 14.27
CA SER A 266 8.99 -0.19 12.83
C SER A 266 8.47 -1.58 12.50
N GLN A 267 8.70 -2.55 13.39
CA GLN A 267 8.25 -3.94 13.26
C GLN A 267 6.87 -4.20 13.89
N ALA A 268 6.32 -3.25 14.66
CA ALA A 268 5.02 -3.42 15.30
C ALA A 268 3.88 -3.82 14.33
N PRO A 269 3.78 -3.28 13.10
CA PRO A 269 2.78 -3.74 12.13
C PRO A 269 3.00 -5.18 11.68
N VAL A 270 4.26 -5.58 11.48
CA VAL A 270 4.63 -6.95 11.07
C VAL A 270 4.30 -7.95 12.17
N VAL A 271 4.65 -7.62 13.42
CA VAL A 271 4.27 -8.42 14.60
C VAL A 271 2.74 -8.54 14.69
N GLY A 272 2.01 -7.45 14.51
CA GLY A 272 0.54 -7.46 14.50
C GLY A 272 -0.04 -8.42 13.44
N VAL A 273 0.49 -8.39 12.21
CA VAL A 273 0.06 -9.29 11.12
C VAL A 273 0.43 -10.75 11.41
N ILE A 274 1.59 -11.02 12.00
CA ILE A 274 1.99 -12.40 12.32
C ILE A 274 1.16 -12.95 13.47
N LEU A 275 0.90 -12.16 14.51
CA LEU A 275 -0.03 -12.52 15.57
C LEU A 275 -1.42 -12.80 15.00
N LEU A 276 -1.89 -11.95 14.08
CA LEU A 276 -3.14 -12.16 13.38
C LEU A 276 -3.18 -13.52 12.65
N TRP A 277 -2.14 -13.85 11.90
CA TRP A 277 -2.04 -15.15 11.22
C TRP A 277 -2.01 -16.31 12.22
N LEU A 278 -1.30 -16.16 13.34
CA LEU A 278 -1.28 -17.15 14.40
C LEU A 278 -2.67 -17.40 15.01
N PHE A 279 -3.47 -16.34 15.19
CA PHE A 279 -4.85 -16.43 15.69
C PHE A 279 -5.83 -16.98 14.65
N ALA A 280 -5.76 -16.52 13.40
CA ALA A 280 -6.63 -16.97 12.31
C ALA A 280 -6.46 -18.47 12.02
N ASP A 281 -5.24 -18.98 12.07
CA ASP A 281 -4.93 -20.38 11.78
C ASP A 281 -5.32 -21.33 12.94
N ARG A 282 -5.57 -20.80 14.15
CA ARG A 282 -6.16 -21.59 15.25
C ARG A 282 -7.66 -21.80 15.09
N THR A 283 -8.35 -20.89 14.39
CA THR A 283 -9.80 -20.94 14.22
C THR A 283 -10.22 -21.63 12.93
N LEU A 284 -9.37 -21.60 11.89
CA LEU A 284 -9.54 -22.38 10.65
C LEU A 284 -8.96 -23.79 10.80
N THR A 285 -9.68 -24.66 11.53
CA THR A 285 -9.47 -26.13 11.53
C THR A 285 -9.93 -26.74 10.20
N THR A 286 -9.36 -26.27 9.10
CA THR A 286 -9.56 -26.85 7.77
C THR A 286 -8.24 -27.39 7.24
N THR A 287 -8.31 -28.66 6.87
CA THR A 287 -7.35 -29.55 6.20
C THR A 287 -6.82 -29.03 4.85
N THR A 288 -6.63 -27.72 4.69
CA THR A 288 -6.06 -27.14 3.47
C THR A 288 -4.53 -27.15 3.56
N LYS A 289 -3.88 -27.83 2.60
CA LYS A 289 -2.42 -27.90 2.45
C LYS A 289 -1.73 -26.53 2.27
N VAL A 290 -2.47 -25.46 1.99
CA VAL A 290 -1.96 -24.13 1.66
C VAL A 290 -2.16 -23.19 2.86
N HIS A 291 -1.06 -22.75 3.46
CA HIS A 291 -1.10 -21.79 4.56
C HIS A 291 -1.12 -20.37 4.00
N MET A 292 -2.29 -19.72 4.03
CA MET A 292 -2.45 -18.36 3.48
C MET A 292 -1.48 -17.35 4.10
N GLY A 293 -1.14 -17.47 5.39
CA GLY A 293 -0.12 -16.61 6.01
C GLY A 293 1.26 -16.72 5.33
N LEU A 294 1.66 -17.91 4.90
CA LEU A 294 2.94 -18.14 4.21
C LEU A 294 2.89 -17.64 2.76
N VAL A 295 1.74 -17.76 2.09
CA VAL A 295 1.52 -17.18 0.76
C VAL A 295 1.75 -15.67 0.77
N TRP A 296 1.26 -14.97 1.80
CA TRP A 296 1.44 -13.52 1.97
C TRP A 296 2.79 -13.12 2.59
N GLY A 297 3.56 -14.08 3.10
CA GLY A 297 4.86 -13.87 3.75
C GLY A 297 5.82 -13.00 2.93
N PRO A 298 6.10 -13.32 1.65
CA PRO A 298 6.99 -12.52 0.82
C PRO A 298 6.49 -11.07 0.63
N ALA A 299 5.18 -10.87 0.48
CA ALA A 299 4.60 -9.53 0.33
C ALA A 299 4.80 -8.69 1.60
N LEU A 300 4.68 -9.29 2.79
CA LEU A 300 4.94 -8.62 4.07
C LEU A 300 6.41 -8.19 4.20
N VAL A 301 7.35 -9.04 3.79
CA VAL A 301 8.79 -8.74 3.81
C VAL A 301 9.14 -7.64 2.79
N ILE A 302 8.67 -7.80 1.55
CA ILE A 302 8.91 -6.84 0.46
C ILE A 302 8.32 -5.47 0.82
N SER A 303 7.07 -5.41 1.31
CA SER A 303 6.43 -4.15 1.70
C SER A 303 7.20 -3.42 2.82
N SER A 304 7.68 -4.16 3.82
CA SER A 304 8.47 -3.60 4.92
C SER A 304 9.79 -2.99 4.44
N GLY A 305 10.48 -3.69 3.55
CA GLY A 305 11.72 -3.23 2.93
C GLY A 305 11.53 -2.13 1.87
N MET A 306 10.36 -2.08 1.23
CA MET A 306 10.01 -1.07 0.23
C MET A 306 9.68 0.30 0.85
N ALA A 307 9.33 0.38 2.14
CA ALA A 307 9.00 1.63 2.80
C ALA A 307 10.04 2.77 2.60
N PRO A 308 11.36 2.56 2.83
CA PRO A 308 12.38 3.57 2.54
C PRO A 308 12.52 3.89 1.04
N LEU A 309 12.37 2.89 0.16
CA LEU A 309 12.42 3.09 -1.30
C LEU A 309 11.23 3.90 -1.81
N ALA A 310 10.03 3.62 -1.31
CA ALA A 310 8.82 4.38 -1.59
C ALA A 310 8.97 5.83 -1.14
N ARG A 311 9.55 6.07 0.04
CA ARG A 311 9.85 7.43 0.51
C ARG A 311 10.82 8.13 -0.45
N LEU A 312 11.90 7.49 -0.87
CA LEU A 312 12.83 8.05 -1.86
C LEU A 312 12.11 8.37 -3.19
N LEU A 313 11.21 7.50 -3.66
CA LEU A 313 10.39 7.76 -4.84
C LEU A 313 9.48 8.98 -4.68
N THR A 314 8.84 9.13 -3.52
CA THR A 314 7.98 10.31 -3.25
C THR A 314 8.78 11.60 -3.25
N VAL A 315 9.99 11.59 -2.69
CA VAL A 315 10.89 12.75 -2.67
C VAL A 315 11.25 13.20 -4.08
N PHE A 316 11.50 12.27 -5.00
CA PHE A 316 11.78 12.59 -6.40
C PHE A 316 10.53 12.92 -7.22
N TRP A 317 9.35 12.40 -6.85
CA TRP A 317 8.05 12.82 -7.42
C TRP A 317 7.68 14.24 -7.02
N GLN A 318 8.00 14.64 -5.79
CA GLN A 318 7.56 15.90 -5.19
C GLN A 318 8.73 16.58 -4.46
N PRO A 319 9.72 17.12 -5.20
CA PRO A 319 10.93 17.71 -4.61
C PRO A 319 10.64 18.89 -3.67
N ARG A 320 9.47 19.53 -3.80
CA ARG A 320 9.02 20.67 -2.98
C ARG A 320 8.62 20.32 -1.54
N GLN A 321 8.40 19.05 -1.18
CA GLN A 321 7.79 18.65 0.10
C GLN A 321 8.77 18.30 1.24
N GLY A 322 10.01 18.79 1.21
CA GLY A 322 10.90 18.64 2.37
C GLY A 322 12.39 18.73 2.09
N LEU A 323 12.82 18.73 0.84
CA LEU A 323 14.25 18.76 0.52
C LEU A 323 14.87 20.16 0.58
N HIS A 324 14.14 21.21 0.19
CA HIS A 324 14.72 22.55 0.13
C HIS A 324 14.97 23.17 1.50
N GLU A 325 14.10 22.89 2.48
CA GLU A 325 14.26 23.42 3.85
C GLU A 325 15.29 22.61 4.66
N LEU A 326 15.46 21.31 4.36
CA LEU A 326 16.41 20.43 5.04
C LEU A 326 17.80 20.34 4.35
N ALA A 327 17.93 20.74 3.08
CA ALA A 327 19.22 20.85 2.39
C ALA A 327 20.09 22.00 2.94
N LEU A 328 19.51 22.89 3.74
CA LEU A 328 20.22 23.95 4.46
C LEU A 328 20.79 23.49 5.81
N LEU A 329 20.64 22.21 6.17
CA LEU A 329 21.20 21.68 7.41
C LEU A 329 22.74 21.74 7.38
N PRO A 330 23.39 22.38 8.38
CA PRO A 330 24.84 22.39 8.47
C PRO A 330 25.35 20.96 8.65
N GLY A 331 26.33 20.55 7.82
CA GLY A 331 26.95 19.23 7.91
C GLY A 331 26.57 18.22 6.83
N MET A 332 26.04 18.63 5.68
CA MET A 332 25.82 17.71 4.56
C MET A 332 27.12 17.00 4.13
N PRO A 333 27.08 15.69 3.83
CA PRO A 333 28.27 14.94 3.43
C PRO A 333 28.85 15.49 2.12
N ALA A 334 30.18 15.64 2.07
CA ALA A 334 30.90 16.03 0.86
C ALA A 334 30.68 15.08 -0.33
N ARG A 335 30.30 13.81 -0.06
CA ARG A 335 29.92 12.82 -1.06
C ARG A 335 28.50 12.29 -0.76
N PRO A 336 27.44 12.97 -1.23
CA PRO A 336 26.07 12.63 -0.85
C PRO A 336 25.56 11.29 -1.45
N VAL A 337 25.97 10.91 -2.66
CA VAL A 337 25.54 9.64 -3.30
C VAL A 337 25.90 8.38 -2.49
N PRO A 338 27.17 8.14 -2.14
CA PRO A 338 27.53 6.91 -1.42
C PRO A 338 26.88 6.86 -0.02
N VAL A 339 26.73 8.02 0.63
CA VAL A 339 26.06 8.12 1.94
C VAL A 339 24.57 7.81 1.81
N LEU A 340 23.89 8.36 0.80
CA LEU A 340 22.50 8.05 0.49
C LEU A 340 22.30 6.56 0.21
N ALA A 341 23.14 5.98 -0.64
CA ALA A 341 23.05 4.56 -0.99
C ALA A 341 23.27 3.65 0.22
N ARG A 342 24.23 4.00 1.09
CA ARG A 342 24.51 3.29 2.35
C ARG A 342 23.34 3.42 3.34
N GLN A 343 22.79 4.61 3.52
CA GLN A 343 21.64 4.83 4.41
C GLN A 343 20.40 4.07 3.92
N LEU A 344 20.15 4.11 2.61
CA LEU A 344 19.07 3.34 1.98
C LEU A 344 19.28 1.83 2.19
N ALA A 345 20.49 1.32 1.98
CA ALA A 345 20.85 -0.07 2.23
C ALA A 345 20.53 -0.50 3.66
N LEU A 346 21.01 0.30 4.63
CA LEU A 346 20.81 0.03 6.04
C LEU A 346 19.33 0.03 6.40
N GLN A 347 18.56 1.01 5.94
CA GLN A 347 17.13 1.09 6.25
C GLN A 347 16.31 -0.06 5.63
N VAL A 348 16.65 -0.44 4.38
CA VAL A 348 16.03 -1.59 3.71
C VAL A 348 16.32 -2.86 4.49
N LEU A 349 17.57 -3.10 4.88
CA LEU A 349 17.98 -4.29 5.65
C LEU A 349 17.37 -4.32 7.06
N VAL A 350 17.42 -3.20 7.79
CA VAL A 350 16.89 -3.07 9.16
C VAL A 350 15.39 -3.32 9.20
N ARG A 351 14.66 -3.06 8.11
CA ARG A 351 13.22 -3.33 8.03
C ARG A 351 12.90 -4.73 7.49
N ALA A 352 13.63 -5.18 6.48
CA ALA A 352 13.33 -6.44 5.79
C ALA A 352 13.85 -7.66 6.55
N VAL A 353 15.04 -7.60 7.16
CA VAL A 353 15.64 -8.76 7.84
C VAL A 353 14.82 -9.20 9.06
N PRO A 354 14.39 -8.30 9.98
CA PRO A 354 13.53 -8.72 11.09
C PRO A 354 12.16 -9.21 10.60
N ALA A 355 11.59 -8.58 9.58
CA ALA A 355 10.34 -9.04 8.98
C ALA A 355 10.47 -10.47 8.43
N LEU A 356 11.54 -10.74 7.69
CA LEU A 356 11.83 -12.06 7.16
C LEU A 356 12.06 -13.08 8.28
N ALA A 357 12.81 -12.71 9.32
CA ALA A 357 13.06 -13.58 10.47
C ALA A 357 11.75 -13.97 11.17
N MET A 358 10.82 -13.02 11.37
CA MET A 358 9.54 -13.31 11.99
C MET A 358 8.63 -14.17 11.08
N VAL A 359 8.62 -13.94 9.77
CA VAL A 359 7.87 -14.80 8.82
C VAL A 359 8.45 -16.21 8.75
N LEU A 360 9.78 -16.35 8.77
CA LEU A 360 10.46 -17.65 8.84
C LEU A 360 10.18 -18.36 10.18
N ALA A 361 10.20 -17.64 11.30
CA ALA A 361 9.84 -18.19 12.60
C ALA A 361 8.38 -18.68 12.62
N PHE A 362 7.48 -17.93 11.98
CA PHE A 362 6.11 -18.36 11.76
C PHE A 362 6.04 -19.64 10.93
N ALA A 363 6.76 -19.74 9.81
CA ALA A 363 6.82 -20.96 8.98
C ALA A 363 7.34 -22.17 9.76
N VAL A 364 8.44 -22.00 10.50
CA VAL A 364 9.03 -23.06 11.34
C VAL A 364 8.04 -23.50 12.43
N SER A 365 7.33 -22.55 13.07
CA SER A 365 6.32 -22.89 14.08
C SER A 365 5.15 -23.72 13.53
N ARG A 366 4.94 -23.71 12.20
CA ARG A 366 3.90 -24.46 11.50
C ARG A 366 4.40 -25.77 10.90
N GLY A 367 5.66 -26.14 11.16
CA GLY A 367 6.25 -27.37 10.65
C GLY A 367 6.47 -27.37 9.14
N THR A 368 6.55 -26.19 8.52
CA THR A 368 6.77 -26.05 7.08
C THR A 368 8.14 -26.65 6.69
N PRO A 369 8.25 -27.39 5.58
CA PRO A 369 9.51 -27.99 5.14
C PRO A 369 10.58 -26.93 4.85
N VAL A 370 11.84 -27.29 5.09
CA VAL A 370 13.01 -26.40 4.92
C VAL A 370 13.08 -25.81 3.51
N GLU A 371 12.73 -26.60 2.49
CA GLU A 371 12.76 -26.18 1.09
C GLU A 371 11.80 -25.00 0.82
N HIS A 372 10.65 -24.99 1.47
CA HIS A 372 9.68 -23.89 1.36
C HIS A 372 10.19 -22.64 2.11
N CYS A 373 10.85 -22.80 3.25
CA CYS A 373 11.53 -21.69 3.94
C CYS A 373 12.64 -21.08 3.08
N VAL A 374 13.41 -21.91 2.36
CA VAL A 374 14.44 -21.45 1.40
C VAL A 374 13.80 -20.72 0.22
N LEU A 375 12.68 -21.21 -0.30
CA LEU A 375 11.91 -20.53 -1.35
C LEU A 375 11.40 -19.17 -0.88
N LEU A 376 10.81 -19.10 0.32
CA LEU A 376 10.34 -17.86 0.91
C LEU A 376 11.47 -16.84 1.11
N ALA A 377 12.61 -17.27 1.65
CA ALA A 377 13.77 -16.41 1.86
C ALA A 377 14.36 -15.91 0.53
N SER A 378 14.56 -16.81 -0.44
CA SER A 378 15.11 -16.46 -1.75
C SER A 378 14.17 -15.55 -2.54
N ALA A 379 12.86 -15.84 -2.58
CA ALA A 379 11.86 -15.01 -3.24
C ALA A 379 11.79 -13.60 -2.64
N SER A 380 11.82 -13.48 -1.30
CA SER A 380 11.77 -12.21 -0.60
C SER A 380 13.02 -11.37 -0.83
N LEU A 381 14.21 -11.95 -0.61
CA LEU A 381 15.49 -11.25 -0.73
C LEU A 381 15.84 -10.93 -2.18
N GLY A 382 15.60 -11.86 -3.10
CA GLY A 382 15.82 -11.66 -4.53
C GLY A 382 14.93 -10.56 -5.11
N SER A 383 13.63 -10.58 -4.80
CA SER A 383 12.69 -9.53 -5.22
C SER A 383 13.07 -8.17 -4.67
N LEU A 384 13.42 -8.09 -3.38
CA LEU A 384 13.77 -6.84 -2.74
C LEU A 384 15.11 -6.29 -3.23
N SER A 385 16.11 -7.14 -3.49
CA SER A 385 17.38 -6.74 -4.11
C SER A 385 17.17 -6.15 -5.51
N LEU A 386 16.35 -6.81 -6.34
CA LEU A 386 15.97 -6.31 -7.66
C LEU A 386 15.25 -4.97 -7.58
N LEU A 387 14.24 -4.86 -6.71
CA LEU A 387 13.47 -3.63 -6.54
C LEU A 387 14.36 -2.48 -6.10
N TRP A 388 15.27 -2.73 -5.16
CA TRP A 388 16.20 -1.73 -4.70
C TRP A 388 17.16 -1.28 -5.82
N GLY A 389 17.81 -2.22 -6.52
CA GLY A 389 18.71 -1.90 -7.63
C GLY A 389 18.00 -1.14 -8.76
N TRP A 390 16.83 -1.62 -9.17
CA TRP A 390 16.01 -0.97 -10.19
C TRP A 390 15.55 0.43 -9.76
N THR A 391 15.20 0.60 -8.47
CA THR A 391 14.79 1.90 -7.93
C THR A 391 15.87 2.95 -8.14
N LEU A 392 17.13 2.61 -7.81
CA LEU A 392 18.27 3.53 -7.99
C LEU A 392 18.52 3.88 -9.47
N VAL A 393 18.33 2.92 -10.38
CA VAL A 393 18.54 3.13 -11.83
C VAL A 393 17.42 3.99 -12.45
N ALA A 394 16.18 3.77 -12.02
CA ALA A 394 14.97 4.29 -12.67
C ALA A 394 14.36 5.54 -12.00
N LEU A 395 15.01 6.04 -10.94
CA LEU A 395 14.53 7.15 -10.11
C LEU A 395 14.39 8.49 -10.84
N HIS A 396 15.13 8.70 -11.94
CA HIS A 396 15.23 10.01 -12.60
C HIS A 396 14.15 10.28 -13.64
N THR A 397 13.60 9.26 -14.30
CA THR A 397 12.63 9.44 -15.38
C THR A 397 11.21 9.15 -14.90
N GLN A 398 10.23 9.93 -15.37
CA GLN A 398 8.83 9.68 -15.02
C GLN A 398 8.41 8.24 -15.38
N ALA A 399 8.79 7.76 -16.57
CA ALA A 399 8.57 6.39 -17.01
C ALA A 399 9.28 5.36 -16.11
N GLY A 400 10.53 5.64 -15.71
CA GLY A 400 11.29 4.79 -14.79
C GLY A 400 10.59 4.65 -13.44
N ARG A 401 10.01 5.72 -12.91
CA ARG A 401 9.31 5.64 -11.62
C ARG A 401 8.02 4.83 -11.69
N TRP A 402 7.28 4.90 -12.80
CA TRP A 402 6.14 4.00 -13.05
C TRP A 402 6.58 2.55 -13.19
N SER A 403 7.73 2.30 -13.82
CA SER A 403 8.27 0.95 -13.95
C SER A 403 8.63 0.32 -12.60
N ILE A 404 9.04 1.11 -11.60
CA ILE A 404 9.29 0.60 -10.24
C ILE A 404 7.99 0.15 -9.58
N LEU A 405 6.91 0.93 -9.75
CA LEU A 405 5.59 0.56 -9.22
C LEU A 405 5.07 -0.71 -9.90
N ALA A 406 5.17 -0.80 -11.22
CA ALA A 406 4.81 -2.00 -11.96
C ALA A 406 5.63 -3.23 -11.52
N LEU A 407 6.96 -3.07 -11.40
CA LEU A 407 7.86 -4.15 -10.96
C LEU A 407 7.54 -4.61 -9.53
N SER A 408 7.20 -3.69 -8.62
CA SER A 408 6.83 -4.03 -7.24
C SER A 408 5.56 -4.87 -7.15
N ILE A 409 4.55 -4.53 -7.96
CA ILE A 409 3.29 -5.28 -8.05
C ILE A 409 3.55 -6.66 -8.66
N LEU A 410 4.29 -6.71 -9.77
CA LEU A 410 4.62 -7.97 -10.45
C LEU A 410 5.39 -8.92 -9.54
N LEU A 411 6.41 -8.44 -8.83
CA LEU A 411 7.21 -9.27 -7.93
C LEU A 411 6.42 -9.74 -6.71
N ALA A 412 5.53 -8.90 -6.16
CA ALA A 412 4.65 -9.30 -5.06
C ALA A 412 3.69 -10.42 -5.50
N LEU A 413 3.01 -10.24 -6.63
CA LEU A 413 2.08 -11.23 -7.18
C LEU A 413 2.79 -12.52 -7.59
N ALA A 414 3.95 -12.41 -8.25
CA ALA A 414 4.76 -13.57 -8.64
C ALA A 414 5.23 -14.36 -7.42
N SER A 415 5.70 -13.67 -6.37
CA SER A 415 6.15 -14.33 -5.14
C SER A 415 5.00 -15.07 -4.45
N MET A 416 3.80 -14.46 -4.39
CA MET A 416 2.61 -15.13 -3.84
C MET A 416 2.20 -16.36 -4.68
N ALA A 417 2.15 -16.22 -6.00
CA ALA A 417 1.83 -17.32 -6.90
C ALA A 417 2.82 -18.49 -6.74
N LEU A 418 4.11 -18.19 -6.55
CA LEU A 418 5.13 -19.20 -6.33
C LEU A 418 5.02 -19.87 -4.96
N MET A 419 4.66 -19.15 -3.91
CA MET A 419 4.36 -19.79 -2.61
C MET A 419 3.19 -20.77 -2.75
N THR A 420 2.10 -20.36 -3.43
CA THR A 420 0.96 -21.26 -3.68
C THR A 420 1.34 -22.46 -4.52
N ALA A 421 2.20 -22.27 -5.53
CA ALA A 421 2.66 -23.36 -6.38
C ALA A 421 3.60 -24.30 -5.61
N GLY A 422 4.45 -23.78 -4.73
CA GLY A 422 5.33 -24.58 -3.86
C GLY A 422 4.56 -25.43 -2.85
N ASP A 423 3.45 -24.93 -2.31
CA ASP A 423 2.56 -25.70 -1.42
C ASP A 423 1.85 -26.85 -2.15
N VAL A 424 1.58 -26.69 -3.45
CA VAL A 424 0.84 -27.67 -4.25
C VAL A 424 1.77 -28.69 -4.92
N ALA A 425 2.87 -28.22 -5.50
CA ALA A 425 3.76 -29.02 -6.36
C ALA A 425 5.04 -29.51 -5.65
N GLY A 426 5.34 -29.03 -4.43
CA GLY A 426 6.55 -29.40 -3.69
C GLY A 426 7.80 -28.60 -4.08
N PRO A 427 9.02 -29.11 -3.84
CA PRO A 427 10.26 -28.38 -4.02
C PRO A 427 10.45 -27.80 -5.43
N MET A 428 10.87 -26.53 -5.49
CA MET A 428 11.11 -25.80 -6.74
C MET A 428 12.56 -25.27 -6.84
N PRO A 429 13.57 -26.14 -7.00
CA PRO A 429 14.99 -25.74 -6.96
C PRO A 429 15.41 -24.82 -8.11
N ARG A 430 14.75 -24.90 -9.27
CA ARG A 430 15.01 -23.98 -10.40
C ARG A 430 14.51 -22.56 -10.11
N VAL A 431 13.40 -22.44 -9.39
CA VAL A 431 12.83 -21.16 -9.00
C VAL A 431 13.68 -20.48 -7.94
N THR A 432 14.13 -21.24 -6.92
CA THR A 432 15.06 -20.71 -5.91
C THR A 432 16.37 -20.22 -6.54
N ALA A 433 16.92 -20.96 -7.51
CA ALA A 433 18.08 -20.53 -8.28
C ALA A 433 17.82 -19.24 -9.08
N ALA A 434 16.65 -19.10 -9.71
CA ALA A 434 16.29 -17.87 -10.42
C ALA A 434 16.25 -16.64 -9.49
N TYR A 435 15.78 -16.79 -8.25
CA TYR A 435 15.80 -15.70 -7.26
C TYR A 435 17.20 -15.41 -6.69
N ALA A 436 18.08 -16.40 -6.64
CA ALA A 436 19.49 -16.14 -6.35
C ALA A 436 20.14 -15.30 -7.47
N VAL A 437 19.83 -15.60 -8.73
CA VAL A 437 20.25 -14.78 -9.88
C VAL A 437 19.65 -13.37 -9.79
N ALA A 438 18.37 -13.25 -9.45
CA ALA A 438 17.71 -11.97 -9.20
C ALA A 438 18.44 -11.14 -8.12
N LEU A 439 18.88 -11.79 -7.04
CA LEU A 439 19.63 -11.15 -5.97
C LEU A 439 20.94 -10.55 -6.50
N VAL A 440 21.71 -11.32 -7.28
CA VAL A 440 22.97 -10.88 -7.90
C VAL A 440 22.72 -9.74 -8.91
N ALA A 441 21.69 -9.88 -9.75
CA ALA A 441 21.30 -8.85 -10.70
C ALA A 441 20.90 -7.54 -9.99
N GLY A 442 20.17 -7.63 -8.87
CA GLY A 442 19.82 -6.49 -8.04
C GLY A 442 21.05 -5.76 -7.51
N VAL A 443 22.05 -6.49 -7.01
CA VAL A 443 23.33 -5.92 -6.56
C VAL A 443 24.07 -5.24 -7.72
N ALA A 444 24.14 -5.86 -8.89
CA ALA A 444 24.75 -5.25 -10.07
C ALA A 444 24.04 -3.95 -10.47
N LEU A 445 22.69 -3.95 -10.46
CA LEU A 445 21.89 -2.75 -10.72
C LEU A 445 22.12 -1.65 -9.68
N GLN A 446 22.36 -1.98 -8.41
CA GLN A 446 22.72 -0.98 -7.40
C GLN A 446 24.04 -0.28 -7.75
N PHE A 447 25.07 -1.02 -8.18
CA PHE A 447 26.33 -0.41 -8.62
C PHE A 447 26.15 0.51 -9.82
N ILE A 448 25.34 0.11 -10.81
CA ILE A 448 25.01 0.92 -11.98
C ILE A 448 24.23 2.17 -11.57
N GLY A 449 23.22 2.02 -10.71
CA GLY A 449 22.41 3.11 -10.18
C GLY A 449 23.23 4.13 -9.39
N ILE A 450 24.14 3.68 -8.53
CA ILE A 450 25.07 4.55 -7.79
C ILE A 450 25.98 5.32 -8.74
N ARG A 451 26.55 4.66 -9.77
CA ARG A 451 27.36 5.35 -10.78
C ARG A 451 26.56 6.41 -11.53
N ARG A 452 25.32 6.09 -11.91
CA ARG A 452 24.42 7.01 -12.62
C ARG A 452 24.05 8.23 -11.75
N MET A 453 23.78 8.02 -10.47
CA MET A 453 23.48 9.11 -9.53
C MET A 453 24.68 10.04 -9.29
N ARG A 454 25.92 9.56 -9.39
CA ARG A 454 27.13 10.42 -9.29
C ARG A 454 27.32 11.37 -10.46
N ALA A 455 26.84 10.98 -11.64
CA ALA A 455 27.01 11.74 -12.88
C ALA A 455 26.00 12.88 -13.05
N LEU A 456 25.03 13.01 -12.14
CA LEU A 456 23.90 13.92 -12.30
C LEU A 456 23.96 15.08 -11.30
N PRO A 457 23.55 16.30 -11.71
CA PRO A 457 23.35 17.40 -10.78
C PRO A 457 22.28 16.98 -9.79
N HIS A 458 22.68 17.00 -8.54
CA HIS A 458 21.88 16.49 -7.46
C HIS A 458 20.66 17.39 -7.21
N PRO A 459 19.47 16.85 -6.89
CA PRO A 459 18.33 17.68 -6.51
C PRO A 459 18.59 18.51 -5.23
N TRP A 460 19.63 18.16 -4.46
CA TRP A 460 20.14 18.89 -3.30
C TRP A 460 21.24 19.92 -3.64
N LEU A 461 21.84 19.84 -4.83
CA LEU A 461 22.93 20.73 -5.29
C LEU A 461 22.50 21.63 -6.46
N GLY A 462 21.23 21.58 -6.85
CA GLY A 462 20.68 22.43 -7.91
C GLY A 462 20.42 23.84 -7.43
N ASN A 463 21.50 24.58 -7.17
CA ASN A 463 21.58 26.03 -7.41
C ASN A 463 22.56 26.25 -8.55
#